data_AF-A0A524I0P8-F1
#
_entry.id   AF-A0A524I0P8-F1
#
_cell.length_a   1.000
_cell.length_b   1.000
_cell.length_c   1.000
_cell.angle_alpha   90.00
_cell.angle_beta   90.00
_cell.angle_gamma   90.00
#
_symmetry.space_group_name_H-M   'P 1'
#
loop_
_entity.id
_entity.type
_entity.pdbx_description
1 polymer ?
#
loop_
_entity_poly.entity_id
_entity_poly.type
_entity_poly.pdbx_seq_one_letter_code
_entity_poly.pdbx_strand_id
1 'polypeptide(L)'
;MTDRKKDPYRFPKQMCFSVDTNLLYRRLFSRLLLAGSACGVRRFDPEKVQVIIPALAEEELSRRVGRKYDRRDLEELKRALKDRTVVDDLYNCLYKYGRKAMNGQTEVALLKERYNCWSAQGGKFDDDKELRDDEMLRSLAEEVYEQKIEVLFLTNDDKARAHANAHKVPSLVIGYPYDVPTSLTYDPWLLMELLYDLSLLHISISLKGTGVKVRGEWMGKTVEDYRNERLRIWAAEDSAIGKALRTDLNIVKGVKERFPWRDLR
;
A
#
# COMPACT_ATOMS: atom_id res chain seq x y z
N MET A 1 49.28 -21.31 12.48
CA MET A 1 48.36 -20.14 12.53
C MET A 1 47.60 -20.01 11.21
N THR A 2 46.81 -21.01 10.81
CA THR A 2 46.29 -21.11 9.42
C THR A 2 44.82 -21.51 9.30
N ASP A 3 44.03 -21.52 10.38
CA ASP A 3 42.60 -21.86 10.32
C ASP A 3 41.62 -20.67 10.43
N ARG A 4 42.09 -19.46 10.74
CA ARG A 4 41.20 -18.27 10.88
C ARG A 4 40.68 -17.68 9.56
N LYS A 5 41.12 -18.18 8.39
CA LYS A 5 40.72 -17.66 7.07
C LYS A 5 39.50 -18.36 6.45
N LYS A 6 38.98 -19.42 7.06
CA LYS A 6 37.88 -20.25 6.52
C LYS A 6 36.58 -20.18 7.32
N ASP A 7 36.41 -19.23 8.22
CA ASP A 7 35.15 -19.07 8.93
C ASP A 7 34.13 -18.33 8.03
N PRO A 8 33.05 -18.99 7.55
CA PRO A 8 32.03 -18.34 6.74
C PRO A 8 31.21 -17.30 7.51
N TYR A 9 31.39 -17.19 8.83
CA TYR A 9 30.76 -16.20 9.71
C TYR A 9 31.67 -14.99 10.02
N ARG A 10 32.81 -14.85 9.33
CA ARG A 10 33.82 -13.82 9.64
C ARG A 10 33.40 -12.39 9.29
N PHE A 11 32.38 -12.21 8.47
CA PHE A 11 31.82 -10.91 8.13
C PHE A 11 30.34 -10.90 8.51
N PRO A 12 29.82 -9.80 9.11
CA PRO A 12 28.40 -9.68 9.37
C PRO A 12 27.65 -9.85 8.06
N LYS A 13 26.68 -10.76 8.05
CA LYS A 13 25.83 -10.97 6.88
C LYS A 13 25.03 -9.70 6.64
N GLN A 14 24.76 -9.45 5.38
CA GLN A 14 23.94 -8.34 4.95
C GLN A 14 22.50 -8.56 5.45
N MET A 15 21.98 -7.60 6.22
CA MET A 15 20.65 -7.67 6.83
C MET A 15 19.59 -7.08 5.91
N CYS A 16 18.51 -7.82 5.69
CA CYS A 16 17.40 -7.46 4.83
C CYS A 16 16.08 -7.54 5.60
N PHE A 17 15.09 -6.75 5.18
CA PHE A 17 13.70 -6.92 5.63
C PHE A 17 12.91 -7.66 4.56
N SER A 18 12.06 -8.59 4.96
CA SER A 18 11.05 -9.15 4.06
C SER A 18 9.66 -8.80 4.56
N VAL A 19 8.68 -8.76 3.67
CA VAL A 19 7.34 -8.21 3.98
C VAL A 19 6.24 -9.19 3.60
N ASP A 20 5.29 -9.34 4.52
CA ASP A 20 4.00 -9.99 4.27
C ASP A 20 3.12 -9.13 3.35
N THR A 21 2.34 -9.78 2.47
CA THR A 21 1.31 -9.16 1.63
C THR A 21 0.34 -8.28 2.45
N ASN A 22 0.02 -8.65 3.70
CA ASN A 22 -0.84 -7.84 4.56
C ASN A 22 -0.25 -6.46 4.91
N LEU A 23 1.07 -6.34 4.99
CA LEU A 23 1.74 -5.06 5.20
C LEU A 23 1.75 -4.23 3.93
N LEU A 24 1.89 -4.87 2.76
CA LEU A 24 1.75 -4.22 1.46
C LEU A 24 0.34 -3.64 1.26
N TYR A 25 -0.71 -4.40 1.56
CA TYR A 25 -2.09 -3.91 1.51
C TYR A 25 -2.35 -2.69 2.40
N ARG A 26 -1.59 -2.55 3.49
CA ARG A 26 -1.70 -1.46 4.48
C ARG A 26 -0.71 -0.34 4.25
N ARG A 27 0.17 -0.47 3.24
CA ARG A 27 1.15 0.54 2.85
C ARG A 27 2.08 0.97 3.99
N LEU A 28 2.50 0.01 4.79
CA LEU A 28 3.25 0.29 6.01
C LEU A 28 4.45 1.21 5.78
N PHE A 29 5.28 0.94 4.77
CA PHE A 29 6.54 1.64 4.57
C PHE A 29 6.33 3.04 4.01
N SER A 30 5.46 3.22 3.01
CA SER A 30 5.19 4.57 2.49
C SER A 30 4.57 5.47 3.57
N ARG A 31 3.67 4.94 4.39
CA ARG A 31 3.09 5.67 5.53
C ARG A 31 4.14 5.97 6.62
N LEU A 32 5.06 5.05 6.92
CA LEU A 32 6.16 5.29 7.88
C LEU A 32 7.15 6.35 7.38
N LEU A 33 7.49 6.32 6.08
CA LEU A 33 8.40 7.29 5.46
C LEU A 33 7.86 8.72 5.55
N LEU A 34 6.56 8.88 5.32
CA LEU A 34 5.88 10.19 5.35
C LEU A 34 5.60 10.64 6.78
N ALA A 35 5.28 9.70 7.68
CA ALA A 35 5.02 10.03 9.08
C ALA A 35 6.26 10.54 9.83
N GLY A 36 7.47 10.23 9.35
CA GLY A 36 8.72 10.78 9.88
C GLY A 36 8.78 10.82 11.41
N SER A 37 9.13 11.99 11.97
CA SER A 37 9.21 12.19 13.42
C SER A 37 7.85 12.14 14.13
N ALA A 38 6.73 12.33 13.44
CA ALA A 38 5.40 12.34 14.06
C ALA A 38 5.02 10.95 14.62
N CYS A 39 5.49 9.87 13.98
CA CYS A 39 5.37 8.50 14.48
C CYS A 39 6.59 8.06 15.32
N GLY A 40 7.46 9.00 15.73
CA GLY A 40 8.69 8.69 16.46
C GLY A 40 9.74 7.94 15.62
N VAL A 41 9.58 7.91 14.29
CA VAL A 41 10.54 7.25 13.40
C VAL A 41 11.77 8.14 13.30
N ARG A 42 12.93 7.59 13.68
CA ARG A 42 14.22 8.28 13.49
C ARG A 42 14.47 8.45 12.00
N ARG A 43 14.99 9.61 11.59
CA ARG A 43 15.40 9.83 10.20
C ARG A 43 16.39 8.74 9.78
N PHE A 44 16.12 8.11 8.64
CA PHE A 44 16.99 7.13 8.02
C PHE A 44 17.05 7.36 6.51
N ASP A 45 18.02 6.74 5.86
CA ASP A 45 18.22 6.79 4.42
C ASP A 45 17.63 5.52 3.80
N PRO A 46 16.51 5.60 3.05
CA PRO A 46 15.83 4.43 2.49
C PRO A 46 16.71 3.61 1.53
N GLU A 47 17.65 4.24 0.82
CA GLU A 47 18.55 3.55 -0.12
C GLU A 47 19.52 2.60 0.59
N LYS A 48 19.77 2.81 1.90
CA LYS A 48 20.60 1.95 2.75
C LYS A 48 19.82 0.79 3.38
N VAL A 49 18.50 0.78 3.21
CA VAL A 49 17.64 -0.29 3.73
C VAL A 49 17.33 -1.25 2.59
N GLN A 50 17.57 -2.53 2.84
CA GLN A 50 17.34 -3.57 1.86
C GLN A 50 16.05 -4.30 2.14
N VAL A 51 15.25 -4.46 1.09
CA VAL A 51 13.91 -5.04 1.18
C VAL A 51 13.75 -6.17 0.17
N ILE A 52 13.31 -7.32 0.65
CA ILE A 52 12.96 -8.47 -0.17
C ILE A 52 11.45 -8.54 -0.23
N ILE A 53 10.89 -8.51 -1.43
CA ILE A 53 9.45 -8.70 -1.64
C ILE A 53 9.26 -10.13 -2.14
N PRO A 54 8.60 -11.03 -1.40
CA PRO A 54 8.33 -12.37 -1.90
C PRO A 54 7.54 -12.32 -3.22
N ALA A 55 7.96 -13.07 -4.25
CA ALA A 55 7.27 -13.05 -5.54
C ALA A 55 5.78 -13.45 -5.42
N LEU A 56 5.47 -14.38 -4.52
CA LEU A 56 4.09 -14.78 -4.23
C LEU A 56 3.24 -13.64 -3.63
N ALA A 57 3.83 -12.68 -2.93
CA ALA A 57 3.12 -11.50 -2.45
C ALA A 57 2.74 -10.57 -3.62
N GLU A 58 3.65 -10.37 -4.57
CA GLU A 58 3.37 -9.60 -5.79
C GLU A 58 2.31 -10.29 -6.67
N GLU A 59 2.39 -11.62 -6.80
CA GLU A 59 1.40 -12.41 -7.52
C GLU A 59 0.03 -12.35 -6.85
N GLU A 60 -0.04 -12.41 -5.52
CA GLU A 60 -1.29 -12.26 -4.78
C GLU A 60 -1.94 -10.91 -5.07
N LEU A 61 -1.17 -9.82 -4.99
CA LEU A 61 -1.65 -8.48 -5.32
C LEU A 61 -2.20 -8.45 -6.74
N SER A 62 -1.46 -8.98 -7.72
CA SER A 62 -1.88 -9.04 -9.12
C SER A 62 -3.22 -9.78 -9.30
N ARG A 63 -3.34 -10.99 -8.74
CA ARG A 63 -4.54 -11.83 -8.86
C ARG A 63 -5.76 -11.24 -8.15
N ARG A 64 -5.55 -10.43 -7.12
CA ARG A 64 -6.64 -9.78 -6.37
C ARG A 64 -7.20 -8.56 -7.08
N VAL A 65 -6.53 -8.01 -8.09
CA VAL A 65 -7.11 -6.94 -8.92
C VAL A 65 -8.25 -7.49 -9.75
N GLY A 66 -9.47 -7.15 -9.38
CA GLY A 66 -10.66 -7.51 -10.16
C GLY A 66 -11.73 -6.45 -10.08
N ARG A 67 -12.64 -6.50 -11.06
CA ARG A 67 -13.71 -5.53 -11.22
C ARG A 67 -14.89 -5.88 -10.32
N LYS A 68 -15.59 -4.86 -9.83
CA LYS A 68 -16.78 -5.03 -8.98
C LYS A 68 -18.04 -5.38 -9.78
N TYR A 69 -18.15 -4.75 -10.95
CA TYR A 69 -19.29 -4.91 -11.84
C TYR A 69 -18.77 -5.32 -13.21
N ASP A 70 -19.37 -6.34 -13.79
CA ASP A 70 -19.16 -6.68 -15.18
C ASP A 70 -20.11 -5.86 -16.08
N ARG A 71 -20.01 -6.07 -17.40
CA ARG A 71 -20.87 -5.33 -18.34
C ARG A 71 -22.35 -5.68 -18.17
N ARG A 72 -22.68 -6.91 -17.80
CA ARG A 72 -24.07 -7.39 -17.64
C ARG A 72 -24.69 -6.75 -16.40
N ASP A 73 -23.98 -6.75 -15.28
CA ASP A 73 -24.39 -6.09 -14.04
C ASP A 73 -24.79 -4.62 -14.28
N LEU A 74 -24.00 -3.92 -15.09
CA LEU A 74 -24.23 -2.51 -15.39
C LEU A 74 -25.41 -2.30 -16.34
N GLU A 75 -25.62 -3.17 -17.32
CA GLU A 75 -26.82 -3.11 -18.18
C GLU A 75 -28.10 -3.40 -17.39
N GLU A 76 -28.06 -4.32 -16.43
CA GLU A 76 -29.18 -4.58 -15.52
C GLU A 76 -29.47 -3.37 -14.62
N LEU A 77 -28.43 -2.79 -14.01
CA LEU A 77 -28.56 -1.56 -13.21
C LEU A 77 -29.13 -0.38 -14.03
N LYS A 78 -28.71 -0.22 -15.30
CA LYS A 78 -29.23 0.82 -16.21
C LYS A 78 -30.72 0.66 -16.54
N ARG A 79 -31.24 -0.58 -16.51
CA ARG A 79 -32.66 -0.86 -16.70
C ARG A 79 -33.46 -0.60 -15.44
N ALA A 80 -32.87 -0.82 -14.27
CA ALA A 80 -33.53 -0.66 -12.98
C ALA A 80 -33.52 0.79 -12.44
N LEU A 81 -32.51 1.59 -12.78
CA LEU A 81 -32.35 2.95 -12.25
C LEU A 81 -32.88 4.02 -13.22
N LYS A 82 -33.58 5.03 -12.67
CA LYS A 82 -34.06 6.19 -13.43
C LYS A 82 -32.92 7.09 -13.93
N ASP A 83 -31.84 7.19 -13.15
CA ASP A 83 -30.66 7.97 -13.51
C ASP A 83 -29.55 7.03 -14.00
N ARG A 84 -29.31 7.03 -15.31
CA ARG A 84 -28.30 6.17 -15.95
C ARG A 84 -26.87 6.67 -15.72
N THR A 85 -26.69 7.96 -15.44
CA THR A 85 -25.36 8.57 -15.25
C THR A 85 -24.65 8.01 -14.02
N VAL A 86 -25.43 7.67 -12.98
CA VAL A 86 -24.92 7.01 -11.77
C VAL A 86 -24.36 5.62 -12.06
N VAL A 87 -24.93 4.91 -13.04
CA VAL A 87 -24.50 3.55 -13.41
C VAL A 87 -23.25 3.58 -14.27
N ASP A 88 -23.13 4.56 -15.17
CA ASP A 88 -21.91 4.76 -15.96
C ASP A 88 -20.70 4.99 -15.04
N ASP A 89 -20.90 5.74 -13.95
CA ASP A 89 -19.91 6.00 -12.89
C ASP A 89 -19.40 4.74 -12.16
N LEU A 90 -20.07 3.59 -12.31
CA LEU A 90 -19.68 2.31 -11.71
C LEU A 90 -18.83 1.43 -12.64
N TYR A 91 -18.71 1.81 -13.92
CA TYR A 91 -17.96 1.03 -14.91
C TYR A 91 -16.47 0.97 -14.55
N ASN A 92 -15.89 -0.24 -14.62
CA ASN A 92 -14.50 -0.55 -14.26
C ASN A 92 -14.09 -0.26 -12.81
N CYS A 93 -15.02 0.09 -11.91
CA CYS A 93 -14.71 0.22 -10.50
C CYS A 93 -14.28 -1.12 -9.91
N LEU A 94 -13.24 -1.13 -9.07
CA LEU A 94 -12.75 -2.35 -8.43
C LEU A 94 -13.58 -2.67 -7.17
N TYR A 95 -13.67 -3.95 -6.83
CA TYR A 95 -14.25 -4.36 -5.55
C TYR A 95 -13.26 -4.06 -4.41
N LYS A 96 -13.70 -4.23 -3.15
CA LYS A 96 -12.91 -3.82 -1.97
C LYS A 96 -11.48 -4.39 -1.98
N TYR A 97 -11.30 -5.69 -2.22
CA TYR A 97 -9.96 -6.27 -2.25
C TYR A 97 -9.18 -5.87 -3.50
N GLY A 98 -9.84 -5.67 -4.65
CA GLY A 98 -9.19 -5.12 -5.84
C GLY A 98 -8.59 -3.73 -5.61
N ARG A 99 -9.31 -2.84 -4.90
CA ARG A 99 -8.78 -1.51 -4.53
C ARG A 99 -7.62 -1.60 -3.56
N LYS A 100 -7.70 -2.49 -2.56
CA LYS A 100 -6.59 -2.75 -1.64
C LYS A 100 -5.38 -3.30 -2.39
N ALA A 101 -5.59 -4.19 -3.36
CA ALA A 101 -4.53 -4.76 -4.18
C ALA A 101 -3.83 -3.69 -5.03
N MET A 102 -4.58 -2.78 -5.67
CA MET A 102 -3.99 -1.62 -6.36
C MET A 102 -3.18 -0.73 -5.41
N ASN A 103 -3.65 -0.54 -4.18
CA ASN A 103 -2.93 0.19 -3.15
C ASN A 103 -1.63 -0.54 -2.75
N GLY A 104 -1.67 -1.86 -2.61
CA GLY A 104 -0.48 -2.68 -2.35
C GLY A 104 0.51 -2.71 -3.52
N GLN A 105 0.05 -2.72 -4.76
CA GLN A 105 0.92 -2.57 -5.94
C GLN A 105 1.62 -1.20 -5.97
N THR A 106 0.94 -0.16 -5.51
CA THR A 106 1.54 1.17 -5.34
C THR A 106 2.64 1.13 -4.29
N GLU A 107 2.44 0.43 -3.17
CA GLU A 107 3.47 0.22 -2.15
C GLU A 107 4.70 -0.50 -2.71
N VAL A 108 4.49 -1.59 -3.45
CA VAL A 108 5.57 -2.35 -4.10
C VAL A 108 6.36 -1.45 -5.06
N ALA A 109 5.67 -0.64 -5.86
CA ALA A 109 6.33 0.29 -6.78
C ALA A 109 7.18 1.32 -6.01
N LEU A 110 6.66 1.90 -4.94
CA LEU A 110 7.39 2.85 -4.09
C LEU A 110 8.59 2.20 -3.38
N LEU A 111 8.44 0.96 -2.91
CA LEU A 111 9.54 0.20 -2.32
C LEU A 111 10.66 -0.02 -3.34
N LYS A 112 10.32 -0.43 -4.57
CA LYS A 112 11.28 -0.63 -5.65
C LYS A 112 11.94 0.67 -6.12
N GLU A 113 11.26 1.79 -5.99
CA GLU A 113 11.80 3.11 -6.35
C GLU A 113 12.74 3.68 -5.28
N ARG A 114 12.41 3.51 -3.99
CA ARG A 114 13.09 4.21 -2.88
C ARG A 114 14.07 3.36 -2.08
N TYR A 115 13.91 2.04 -2.10
CA TYR A 115 14.73 1.12 -1.33
C TYR A 115 15.58 0.27 -2.26
N ASN A 116 16.67 -0.31 -1.72
CA ASN A 116 17.39 -1.35 -2.43
C ASN A 116 16.59 -2.65 -2.36
N CYS A 117 15.74 -2.87 -3.37
CA CYS A 117 14.71 -3.88 -3.36
C CYS A 117 14.90 -4.93 -4.46
N TRP A 118 14.68 -6.20 -4.12
CA TRP A 118 14.51 -7.27 -5.10
C TRP A 118 13.44 -8.25 -4.65
N SER A 119 13.07 -9.17 -5.54
CA SER A 119 12.02 -10.14 -5.25
C SER A 119 12.62 -11.53 -5.04
N ALA A 120 12.30 -12.18 -3.93
CA ALA A 120 12.67 -13.58 -3.70
C ALA A 120 11.89 -14.44 -4.70
N GLN A 121 12.62 -15.12 -5.58
CA GLN A 121 12.02 -15.89 -6.67
C GLN A 121 11.58 -17.27 -6.21
N GLY A 122 10.66 -17.87 -6.99
CA GLY A 122 10.16 -19.21 -6.75
C GLY A 122 8.84 -19.24 -5.98
N GLY A 123 8.47 -20.46 -5.62
CA GLY A 123 7.19 -20.76 -5.01
C GLY A 123 6.09 -21.05 -6.05
N LYS A 124 5.09 -21.82 -5.64
CA LYS A 124 3.87 -22.06 -6.43
C LYS A 124 2.68 -21.36 -5.78
N PHE A 125 1.99 -20.52 -6.57
CA PHE A 125 0.78 -19.87 -6.09
C PHE A 125 -0.34 -20.87 -5.81
N ASP A 126 -0.93 -20.76 -4.63
CA ASP A 126 -2.13 -21.47 -4.22
C ASP A 126 -3.23 -20.46 -3.81
N ASP A 127 -4.49 -20.81 -4.12
CA ASP A 127 -5.65 -20.00 -3.73
C ASP A 127 -5.93 -20.13 -2.22
N ASP A 128 -5.54 -21.25 -1.60
CA ASP A 128 -5.51 -21.39 -0.14
C ASP A 128 -4.45 -20.45 0.45
N LYS A 129 -4.90 -19.56 1.32
CA LYS A 129 -4.03 -18.57 1.96
C LYS A 129 -2.93 -19.24 2.79
N GLU A 130 -3.25 -20.28 3.55
CA GLU A 130 -2.28 -20.88 4.47
C GLU A 130 -1.18 -21.63 3.71
N LEU A 131 -1.55 -22.34 2.64
CA LEU A 131 -0.58 -23.00 1.76
C LEU A 131 0.31 -21.98 1.03
N ARG A 132 -0.28 -20.87 0.58
CA ARG A 132 0.47 -19.78 -0.05
C ARG A 132 1.43 -19.11 0.92
N ASP A 133 1.01 -18.85 2.15
CA ASP A 133 1.85 -18.22 3.18
C ASP A 133 3.03 -19.13 3.58
N ASP A 134 2.80 -20.44 3.70
CA ASP A 134 3.86 -21.44 3.94
C ASP A 134 4.87 -21.48 2.78
N GLU A 135 4.38 -21.59 1.55
CA GLU A 135 5.22 -21.62 0.34
C GLU A 135 6.04 -20.34 0.16
N MET A 136 5.44 -19.18 0.44
CA MET A 136 6.11 -17.88 0.41
C MET A 136 7.31 -17.84 1.36
N LEU A 137 7.15 -18.39 2.57
CA LEU A 137 8.21 -18.40 3.57
C LEU A 137 9.26 -19.47 3.29
N ARG A 138 8.87 -20.60 2.68
CA ARG A 138 9.81 -21.59 2.14
C ARG A 138 10.71 -20.96 1.08
N SER A 139 10.16 -20.29 0.08
CA SER A 139 10.94 -19.63 -0.99
C SER A 139 11.82 -18.50 -0.45
N LEU A 140 11.34 -17.76 0.56
CA LEU A 140 12.16 -16.76 1.24
C LEU A 140 13.36 -17.41 1.96
N ALA A 141 13.15 -18.54 2.65
CA ALA A 141 14.24 -19.25 3.34
C ALA A 141 15.30 -19.78 2.36
N GLU A 142 14.87 -20.26 1.18
CA GLU A 142 15.75 -20.69 0.09
C GLU A 142 16.62 -19.52 -0.40
N GLU A 143 16.00 -18.37 -0.71
CA GLU A 143 16.73 -17.15 -1.13
C GLU A 143 17.75 -16.70 -0.07
N VAL A 144 17.37 -16.73 1.21
CA VAL A 144 18.26 -16.37 2.33
C VAL A 144 19.49 -17.27 2.38
N TYR A 145 19.28 -18.58 2.18
CA TYR A 145 20.36 -19.56 2.17
C TYR A 145 21.28 -19.37 0.96
N GLU A 146 20.72 -19.21 -0.23
CA GLU A 146 21.45 -19.05 -1.49
C GLU A 146 22.28 -17.77 -1.53
N GLN A 147 21.68 -16.63 -1.15
CA GLN A 147 22.34 -15.32 -1.15
C GLN A 147 23.25 -15.12 0.08
N LYS A 148 23.20 -16.02 1.07
CA LYS A 148 23.96 -15.94 2.34
C LYS A 148 23.73 -14.63 3.11
N ILE A 149 22.48 -14.17 3.10
CA ILE A 149 22.04 -12.95 3.79
C ILE A 149 21.38 -13.28 5.13
N GLU A 150 21.07 -12.24 5.90
CA GLU A 150 20.15 -12.32 7.03
C GLU A 150 18.84 -11.61 6.67
N VAL A 151 17.72 -12.15 7.14
CA VAL A 151 16.41 -11.55 6.91
C VAL A 151 15.63 -11.41 8.21
N LEU A 152 14.88 -10.33 8.35
CA LEU A 152 13.78 -10.19 9.30
C LEU A 152 12.46 -10.07 8.52
N PHE A 153 11.62 -11.08 8.63
CA PHE A 153 10.28 -11.09 8.03
C PHE A 153 9.29 -10.29 8.89
N LEU A 154 8.69 -9.25 8.30
CA LEU A 154 7.72 -8.40 8.95
C LEU A 154 6.31 -8.89 8.59
N THR A 155 5.49 -9.12 9.61
CA THR A 155 4.08 -9.51 9.44
C THR A 155 3.20 -8.89 10.51
N ASN A 156 1.90 -8.86 10.28
CA ASN A 156 0.89 -8.58 11.31
C ASN A 156 -0.01 -9.79 11.60
N ASP A 157 0.34 -10.96 11.07
CA ASP A 157 -0.42 -12.20 11.19
C ASP A 157 0.38 -13.23 12.00
N ASP A 158 -0.19 -13.69 13.10
CA ASP A 158 0.43 -14.70 13.97
C ASP A 158 0.63 -16.04 13.23
N LYS A 159 -0.19 -16.36 12.23
CA LYS A 159 -0.04 -17.58 11.43
C LYS A 159 1.14 -17.50 10.47
N ALA A 160 1.33 -16.35 9.82
CA ALA A 160 2.51 -16.11 9.00
C ALA A 160 3.79 -16.17 9.85
N ARG A 161 3.76 -15.69 11.10
CA ARG A 161 4.88 -15.91 12.05
C ARG A 161 5.11 -17.40 12.33
N ALA A 162 4.06 -18.20 12.51
CA ALA A 162 4.20 -19.63 12.78
C ALA A 162 4.90 -20.36 11.61
N HIS A 163 4.52 -20.05 10.37
CA HIS A 163 5.20 -20.55 9.17
C HIS A 163 6.65 -20.05 9.09
N ALA A 164 6.92 -18.80 9.45
CA ALA A 164 8.27 -18.25 9.41
C ALA A 164 9.20 -19.01 10.38
N ASN A 165 8.69 -19.31 11.58
CA ASN A 165 9.39 -20.13 12.55
C ASN A 165 9.63 -21.56 12.04
N ALA A 166 8.67 -22.17 11.35
CA ALA A 166 8.81 -23.51 10.77
C ALA A 166 9.96 -23.58 9.76
N HIS A 167 10.13 -22.53 8.95
CA HIS A 167 11.22 -22.38 7.97
C HIS A 167 12.49 -21.72 8.54
N LYS A 168 12.56 -21.51 9.87
CA LYS A 168 13.69 -20.87 10.57
C LYS A 168 14.02 -19.45 10.06
N VAL A 169 13.00 -18.74 9.60
CA VAL A 169 13.08 -17.33 9.18
C VAL A 169 12.77 -16.44 10.40
N PRO A 170 13.71 -15.60 10.85
CA PRO A 170 13.43 -14.62 11.92
C PRO A 170 12.28 -13.70 11.51
N SER A 171 11.36 -13.43 12.44
CA SER A 171 10.19 -12.60 12.16
C SER A 171 9.86 -11.62 13.28
N LEU A 172 9.25 -10.50 12.89
CA LEU A 172 8.74 -9.46 13.79
C LEU A 172 7.27 -9.23 13.51
N VAL A 173 6.44 -9.38 14.54
CA VAL A 173 5.00 -9.10 14.46
C VAL A 173 4.74 -7.64 14.78
N ILE A 174 4.12 -6.94 13.84
CA ILE A 174 3.75 -5.53 13.95
C ILE A 174 2.31 -5.47 14.47
N GLY A 175 2.19 -5.10 15.74
CA GLY A 175 0.91 -4.84 16.39
C GLY A 175 0.38 -3.46 16.02
N TYR A 176 -0.91 -3.38 15.71
CA TYR A 176 -1.64 -2.11 15.63
C TYR A 176 -2.34 -1.89 16.97
N PRO A 177 -2.32 -0.68 17.53
CA PRO A 177 -3.10 -0.39 18.73
C PRO A 177 -4.58 -0.62 18.43
N TYR A 178 -5.25 -1.40 19.29
CA TYR A 178 -6.69 -1.64 19.19
C TYR A 178 -7.51 -0.46 19.73
N ASP A 179 -6.95 0.26 20.71
CA ASP A 179 -7.60 1.39 21.32
C ASP A 179 -7.44 2.63 20.44
N VAL A 180 -8.57 3.21 20.05
CA VAL A 180 -8.60 4.53 19.41
C VAL A 180 -8.40 5.57 20.52
N PRO A 181 -7.30 6.32 20.52
CA PRO A 181 -7.05 7.30 21.56
C PRO A 181 -8.12 8.40 21.51
N THR A 182 -8.57 8.85 22.68
CA THR A 182 -9.57 9.93 22.81
C THR A 182 -9.04 11.29 22.35
N SER A 183 -7.71 11.45 22.32
CA SER A 183 -7.02 12.59 21.73
C SER A 183 -5.71 12.12 21.10
N LEU A 184 -5.39 12.66 19.92
CA LEU A 184 -4.15 12.36 19.21
C LEU A 184 -3.54 13.67 18.72
N THR A 185 -2.27 13.91 19.03
CA THR A 185 -1.48 14.89 18.28
C THR A 185 -1.29 14.34 16.88
N TYR A 186 -1.81 15.02 15.85
CA TYR A 186 -1.74 14.54 14.48
C TYR A 186 -0.95 15.51 13.60
N ASP A 187 -0.21 14.93 12.65
CA ASP A 187 0.36 15.68 11.54
C ASP A 187 -0.76 15.90 10.48
N PRO A 188 -1.06 17.14 10.10
CA PRO A 188 -2.05 17.41 9.05
C PRO A 188 -1.79 16.69 7.73
N TRP A 189 -0.54 16.38 7.40
CA TRP A 189 -0.20 15.62 6.20
C TRP A 189 -0.70 14.16 6.28
N LEU A 190 -0.58 13.53 7.46
CA LEU A 190 -1.08 12.18 7.69
C LEU A 190 -2.62 12.10 7.66
N LEU A 191 -3.32 13.22 7.90
CA LEU A 191 -4.77 13.28 7.75
C LEU A 191 -5.18 13.12 6.28
N MET A 192 -4.41 13.65 5.33
CA MET A 192 -4.68 13.49 3.90
C MET A 192 -4.52 12.04 3.45
N GLU A 193 -3.51 11.36 3.97
CA GLU A 193 -3.25 9.94 3.74
C GLU A 193 -4.36 9.07 4.33
N LEU A 194 -4.78 9.38 5.56
CA LEU A 194 -5.92 8.73 6.20
C LEU A 194 -7.20 8.91 5.38
N LEU A 195 -7.47 10.13 4.88
CA LEU A 195 -8.61 10.38 4.00
C LEU A 195 -8.54 9.54 2.73
N TYR A 196 -7.36 9.41 2.13
CA TYR A 196 -7.15 8.55 0.97
C TYR A 196 -7.46 7.08 1.30
N ASP A 197 -6.83 6.53 2.34
CA ASP A 197 -6.97 5.12 2.72
C ASP A 197 -8.42 4.78 3.12
N LEU A 198 -9.09 5.67 3.87
CA LEU A 198 -10.51 5.53 4.21
C LEU A 198 -11.40 5.59 2.97
N SER A 199 -11.12 6.50 2.03
CA SER A 199 -11.92 6.63 0.81
C SER A 199 -11.77 5.40 -0.11
N LEU A 200 -10.60 4.75 -0.15
CA LEU A 200 -10.43 3.48 -0.84
C LEU A 200 -11.17 2.35 -0.12
N LEU A 201 -11.12 2.31 1.21
CA LEU A 201 -11.80 1.28 1.99
C LEU A 201 -13.33 1.35 1.80
N HIS A 202 -13.88 2.56 1.87
CA HIS A 202 -15.33 2.81 1.88
C HIS A 202 -15.91 3.27 0.53
N ILE A 203 -15.10 3.42 -0.52
CA ILE A 203 -15.44 3.99 -1.84
C ILE A 203 -15.73 5.49 -1.78
N SER A 204 -16.59 5.90 -0.84
CA SER A 204 -17.01 7.27 -0.63
C SER A 204 -17.14 7.56 0.85
N ILE A 205 -16.60 8.69 1.29
CA ILE A 205 -16.76 9.22 2.65
C ILE A 205 -17.41 10.61 2.57
N SER A 206 -18.24 10.94 3.55
CA SER A 206 -18.87 12.26 3.67
C SER A 206 -18.39 12.92 4.95
N LEU A 207 -17.86 14.13 4.84
CA LEU A 207 -17.38 14.89 5.99
C LEU A 207 -18.57 15.65 6.60
N LYS A 208 -19.13 15.09 7.68
CA LYS A 208 -20.33 15.62 8.36
C LYS A 208 -20.14 17.10 8.71
N GLY A 209 -21.16 17.91 8.44
CA GLY A 209 -21.15 19.36 8.71
C GLY A 209 -20.44 20.21 7.66
N THR A 210 -19.73 19.62 6.70
CA THR A 210 -19.03 20.38 5.64
C THR A 210 -19.74 20.32 4.28
N GLY A 211 -20.60 19.32 4.06
CA GLY A 211 -21.19 19.04 2.75
C GLY A 211 -20.21 18.46 1.72
N VAL A 212 -18.97 18.18 2.11
CA VAL A 212 -17.94 17.60 1.25
C VAL A 212 -18.08 16.08 1.18
N LYS A 213 -18.06 15.54 -0.03
CA LYS A 213 -17.96 14.11 -0.33
C LYS A 213 -16.61 13.82 -0.98
N VAL A 214 -15.92 12.80 -0.50
CA VAL A 214 -14.65 12.34 -1.05
C VAL A 214 -14.84 10.93 -1.59
N ARG A 215 -14.43 10.69 -2.83
CA ARG A 215 -14.46 9.38 -3.50
C ARG A 215 -13.06 8.91 -3.80
N GLY A 216 -12.75 7.69 -3.35
CA GLY A 216 -11.47 7.02 -3.62
C GLY A 216 -11.46 6.23 -4.92
N GLU A 217 -12.64 5.87 -5.42
CA GLU A 217 -12.84 5.08 -6.65
C GLU A 217 -13.87 5.75 -7.55
N TRP A 218 -13.64 5.72 -8.86
CA TRP A 218 -14.53 6.29 -9.88
C TRP A 218 -14.28 5.63 -11.25
N MET A 219 -15.25 5.78 -12.15
CA MET A 219 -15.10 5.30 -13.53
C MET A 219 -13.86 5.86 -14.21
N GLY A 220 -12.97 4.96 -14.65
CA GLY A 220 -11.76 5.32 -15.37
C GLY A 220 -10.60 5.74 -14.47
N LYS A 221 -10.66 5.51 -13.15
CA LYS A 221 -9.48 5.61 -12.29
C LYS A 221 -8.41 4.64 -12.80
N THR A 222 -7.24 5.17 -13.10
CA THR A 222 -6.12 4.44 -13.68
C THR A 222 -5.13 3.98 -12.61
N VAL A 223 -4.21 3.08 -12.97
CA VAL A 223 -3.08 2.69 -12.10
C VAL A 223 -2.28 3.91 -11.63
N GLU A 224 -2.11 4.90 -12.52
CA GLU A 224 -1.39 6.13 -12.21
C GLU A 224 -2.15 7.01 -11.20
N ASP A 225 -3.49 6.99 -11.22
CA ASP A 225 -4.29 7.67 -10.21
C ASP A 225 -4.20 7.00 -8.83
N TYR A 226 -3.93 5.68 -8.78
CA TYR A 226 -3.61 4.98 -7.53
C TYR A 226 -2.21 5.34 -7.03
N ARG A 227 -1.21 5.36 -7.93
CA ARG A 227 0.16 5.74 -7.59
C ARG A 227 0.27 7.15 -7.03
N ASN A 228 -0.49 8.08 -7.61
CA ASN A 228 -0.53 9.49 -7.19
C ASN A 228 -1.57 9.78 -6.10
N GLU A 229 -2.16 8.75 -5.47
CA GLU A 229 -3.16 8.88 -4.41
C GLU A 229 -4.32 9.84 -4.73
N ARG A 230 -4.77 9.87 -5.98
CA ARG A 230 -5.77 10.85 -6.42
C ARG A 230 -7.15 10.52 -5.86
N LEU A 231 -7.88 11.56 -5.49
CA LEU A 231 -9.25 11.50 -5.01
C LEU A 231 -10.16 12.41 -5.85
N ARG A 232 -11.44 12.04 -5.95
CA ARG A 232 -12.48 12.95 -6.45
C ARG A 232 -13.21 13.58 -5.27
N ILE A 233 -13.25 14.91 -5.26
CA ILE A 233 -13.92 15.68 -4.20
C ILE A 233 -15.15 16.35 -4.81
N TRP A 234 -16.28 16.26 -4.11
CA TRP A 234 -17.53 16.91 -4.45
C TRP A 234 -17.94 17.84 -3.30
N ALA A 235 -18.20 19.10 -3.64
CA ALA A 235 -18.77 20.11 -2.76
C ALA A 235 -19.75 20.95 -3.57
N ALA A 236 -20.80 21.49 -2.94
CA ALA A 236 -21.74 22.38 -3.63
C ALA A 236 -21.00 23.63 -4.13
N GLU A 237 -21.19 24.00 -5.40
CA GLU A 237 -20.40 25.03 -6.08
C GLU A 237 -20.50 26.41 -5.43
N ASP A 238 -21.68 26.68 -4.91
CA ASP A 238 -22.14 27.89 -4.27
C ASP A 238 -21.82 27.94 -2.78
N SER A 239 -21.36 26.82 -2.20
CA SER A 239 -20.89 26.76 -0.81
C SER A 239 -19.55 27.49 -0.62
N ALA A 240 -19.32 28.02 0.58
CA ALA A 240 -18.05 28.65 0.94
C ALA A 240 -16.85 27.70 0.74
N ILE A 241 -17.01 26.43 1.12
CA ILE A 241 -15.98 25.39 0.95
C ILE A 241 -15.75 25.07 -0.54
N GLY A 242 -16.81 24.97 -1.35
CA GLY A 242 -16.68 24.75 -2.79
C GLY A 242 -15.90 25.87 -3.50
N LYS A 243 -16.17 27.13 -3.13
CA LYS A 243 -15.43 28.30 -3.65
C LYS A 243 -13.97 28.31 -3.20
N ALA A 244 -13.69 27.98 -1.93
CA ALA A 244 -12.34 27.87 -1.41
C ALA A 244 -11.55 26.77 -2.13
N LEU A 245 -12.11 25.56 -2.24
CA LEU A 245 -11.49 24.43 -2.94
C LEU A 245 -11.13 24.75 -4.38
N ARG A 246 -12.02 25.42 -5.13
CA ARG A 246 -11.72 25.86 -6.51
C ARG A 246 -10.56 26.83 -6.57
N THR A 247 -10.54 27.79 -5.65
CA THR A 247 -9.47 28.80 -5.57
C THR A 247 -8.13 28.12 -5.30
N ASP A 248 -8.09 27.24 -4.29
CA ASP A 248 -6.88 26.51 -3.91
C ASP A 248 -6.40 25.58 -5.03
N LEU A 249 -7.30 24.87 -5.71
CA LEU A 249 -6.95 24.03 -6.86
C LEU A 249 -6.36 24.84 -8.02
N ASN A 250 -6.91 26.03 -8.30
CA ASN A 250 -6.37 26.92 -9.32
C ASN A 250 -4.98 27.43 -8.95
N ILE A 251 -4.75 27.77 -7.67
CA ILE A 251 -3.43 28.16 -7.17
C ILE A 251 -2.44 27.00 -7.35
N VAL A 252 -2.79 25.80 -6.89
CA VAL A 252 -1.93 24.61 -7.02
C VAL A 252 -1.63 24.31 -8.48
N LYS A 253 -2.61 24.42 -9.37
CA LYS A 253 -2.44 24.22 -10.81
C LYS A 253 -1.46 25.27 -11.39
N GLY A 254 -1.65 26.55 -11.07
CA GLY A 254 -0.76 27.62 -11.51
C GLY A 254 0.67 27.47 -10.97
N VAL A 255 0.83 26.99 -9.74
CA VAL A 255 2.16 26.65 -9.18
C VAL A 255 2.80 25.52 -9.96
N LYS A 256 2.07 24.44 -10.26
CA LYS A 256 2.58 23.30 -11.05
C LYS A 256 2.97 23.70 -12.48
N GLU A 257 2.17 24.54 -13.12
CA GLU A 257 2.46 25.05 -14.47
C GLU A 257 3.70 25.94 -14.48
N ARG A 258 3.89 26.75 -13.44
CA ARG A 258 5.02 27.69 -13.31
C ARG A 258 6.31 27.01 -12.83
N PHE A 259 6.19 25.95 -12.04
CA PHE A 259 7.29 25.16 -11.51
C PHE A 259 7.07 23.68 -11.83
N PRO A 260 7.22 23.27 -13.11
CA PRO A 260 6.99 21.90 -13.54
C PRO A 260 7.93 20.87 -12.89
N TRP A 261 8.98 21.32 -12.20
CA TRP A 261 9.99 20.47 -11.58
C TRP A 261 10.39 21.00 -10.20
N ARG A 262 9.70 20.49 -9.19
CA ARG A 262 10.28 20.17 -7.89
C ARG A 262 9.52 18.96 -7.36
N ASP A 263 9.83 17.81 -7.95
CA ASP A 263 9.87 16.57 -7.17
C ASP A 263 10.89 16.81 -6.04
N LEU A 264 10.42 17.42 -4.95
CA LEU A 264 11.19 17.53 -3.72
C LEU A 264 11.35 16.12 -3.21
N ARG A 265 12.54 15.57 -3.48
CA ARG A 265 13.15 14.40 -2.85
C ARG A 265 12.96 14.44 -1.34
#